data_AF-A0A442FFF7-F1
#
_entry.id   AF-A0A442FFF7-F1
#
_cell.length_a   1.000
_cell.length_b   1.000
_cell.length_c   1.000
_cell.angle_alpha   90.00
_cell.angle_beta   90.00
_cell.angle_gamma   90.00
#
_symmetry.space_group_name_H-M   'P 1'
#
loop_
_entity.id
_entity.type
_entity.pdbx_description
1 polymer ?
#
loop_
_entity_poly.entity_id
_entity_poly.type
_entity_poly.pdbx_seq_one_letter_code
_entity_poly.pdbx_strand_id
1 'polypeptide(L)' 'MSGPPTSVSGLIDRWQSIGAFAADVGCGYEAARQMRRRGRIAPQHWPHVVAASRRLGIVGVSYEWLAGCAAAAMQGEAA' A
#
# COMPACT_ATOMS: atom_id res chain seq x y z
N MET A 1 -17.12 10.23 3.51
CA MET A 1 -16.33 9.41 2.55
C MET A 1 -14.88 9.78 2.74
N SER A 2 -14.03 8.86 3.19
CA SER A 2 -12.60 9.14 3.34
C SER A 2 -11.97 9.24 1.95
N GLY A 3 -11.33 10.38 1.66
CA GLY A 3 -10.69 10.66 0.38
C GLY A 3 -9.58 9.66 0.00
N PRO A 4 -8.97 9.82 -1.18
CA PRO A 4 -7.89 8.94 -1.62
C PRO A 4 -6.70 8.97 -0.65
N PRO A 5 -5.97 7.86 -0.49
CA PRO A 5 -4.77 7.83 0.33
C PRO A 5 -3.68 8.72 -0.28
N THR A 6 -2.97 9.45 0.59
CA THR A 6 -1.85 10.32 0.20
C THR A 6 -0.48 9.64 0.36
N SER A 7 -0.42 8.48 1.01
CA SER A 7 0.80 7.70 1.22
C SER A 7 0.50 6.20 1.36
N VAL A 8 1.53 5.36 1.23
CA VAL A 8 1.39 3.90 1.44
C VAL A 8 1.06 3.57 2.90
N SER A 9 1.59 4.30 3.89
CA SER A 9 1.13 4.09 5.28
C SER A 9 -0.33 4.45 5.42
N GLY A 10 -0.76 5.61 4.92
CA GLY A 10 -2.16 6.02 4.99
C GLY A 10 -3.12 5.11 4.23
N LEU A 11 -2.63 4.40 3.21
CA LEU A 11 -3.36 3.29 2.58
C LEU A 11 -3.47 2.10 3.54
N ILE A 12 -2.35 1.59 4.07
CA ILE A 12 -2.34 0.41 4.96
C ILE A 12 -3.15 0.64 6.25
N ASP A 13 -3.19 1.88 6.74
CA ASP A 13 -3.97 2.28 7.92
C ASP A 13 -5.50 2.21 7.68
N ARG A 14 -5.96 1.92 6.45
CA ARG A 14 -7.38 1.63 6.15
C ARG A 14 -7.83 0.23 6.57
N TRP A 15 -6.89 -0.69 6.79
CA TRP A 15 -7.19 -1.99 7.39
C TRP A 15 -7.19 -1.85 8.91
N GLN A 16 -7.99 -2.69 9.59
CA GLN A 16 -8.05 -2.70 11.06
C GLN A 16 -6.68 -2.97 11.71
N SER A 17 -5.81 -3.71 11.03
CA SER A 17 -4.44 -3.94 11.47
C SER A 17 -3.54 -4.25 10.27
N ILE A 18 -2.23 -4.14 10.48
CA ILE A 18 -1.25 -4.55 9.47
C ILE A 18 -1.31 -6.05 9.16
N GLY A 19 -1.73 -6.87 10.13
CA GLY A 19 -1.97 -8.30 9.93
C GLY A 19 -3.16 -8.57 9.01
N ALA A 20 -4.24 -7.76 9.14
CA ALA A 20 -5.38 -7.84 8.25
C ALA A 20 -5.00 -7.45 6.80
N PHE A 21 -4.20 -6.39 6.63
CA PHE A 21 -3.62 -6.06 5.33
C PHE A 21 -2.78 -7.21 4.77
N ALA A 22 -1.90 -7.79 5.59
CA ALA A 22 -1.02 -8.86 5.17
C ALA A 22 -1.79 -10.08 4.65
N ALA A 23 -2.83 -10.50 5.39
CA ALA A 23 -3.71 -11.59 5.00
C ALA A 23 -4.49 -11.30 3.71
N ASP A 24 -5.04 -10.10 3.56
CA ASP A 24 -5.89 -9.71 2.43
C ASP A 24 -5.10 -9.54 1.12
N VAL A 25 -3.83 -9.13 1.23
CA VAL A 25 -2.89 -8.98 0.11
C VAL A 25 -2.13 -10.28 -0.19
N GLY A 26 -2.16 -11.26 0.73
CA GLY A 26 -1.42 -12.51 0.60
C GLY A 26 0.11 -12.32 0.77
N CYS A 27 0.52 -11.41 1.65
CA CYS A 27 1.93 -11.21 1.99
C CYS A 27 2.19 -11.56 3.47
N GLY A 28 3.45 -11.82 3.83
CA GLY A 28 3.82 -12.04 5.23
C GLY A 28 3.71 -10.76 6.06
N TYR A 29 3.45 -10.89 7.36
CA TYR A 29 3.34 -9.75 8.29
C TYR A 29 4.57 -8.82 8.25
N GLU A 30 5.78 -9.39 8.24
CA GLU A 30 7.01 -8.62 8.15
C GLU A 30 7.15 -7.91 6.79
N ALA A 31 6.69 -8.53 5.70
CA ALA A 31 6.67 -7.88 4.39
C ALA A 31 5.73 -6.66 4.41
N ALA A 32 4.53 -6.80 4.99
CA ALA A 32 3.60 -5.70 5.19
C ALA A 32 4.23 -4.57 6.02
N ARG A 33 4.88 -4.92 7.14
CA ARG A 33 5.57 -3.97 8.02
C ARG A 33 6.66 -3.19 7.28
N GLN A 34 7.47 -3.88 6.49
CA GLN A 34 8.54 -3.25 5.74
C GLN A 34 8.01 -2.39 4.59
N MET A 35 6.96 -2.82 3.88
CA MET A 35 6.31 -2.01 2.85
C MET A 35 5.73 -0.71 3.42
N ARG A 36 5.08 -0.77 4.59
CA ARG A 36 4.59 0.40 5.32
C ARG A 36 5.72 1.36 5.68
N ARG A 37 6.79 0.83 6.31
CA ARG A 37 7.95 1.62 6.74
C ARG A 37 8.68 2.29 5.57
N ARG A 38 8.84 1.58 4.45
CA ARG A 38 9.54 2.07 3.26
C ARG A 38 8.68 2.99 2.38
N GLY A 39 7.40 3.14 2.68
CA GLY A 39 6.49 3.95 1.87
C GLY A 39 6.24 3.41 0.46
N ARG A 40 6.54 2.13 0.19
CA ARG A 40 6.38 1.49 -1.13
C ARG A 40 5.94 0.04 -0.99
N ILE A 41 5.08 -0.40 -1.91
CA ILE A 41 4.60 -1.79 -2.01
C ILE A 41 5.37 -2.48 -3.13
N ALA A 42 5.83 -3.71 -2.91
CA ALA A 42 6.53 -4.46 -3.95
C ALA A 42 5.59 -4.75 -5.14
N PRO A 43 6.04 -4.60 -6.41
CA PRO A 43 5.19 -4.75 -7.60
C PRO A 43 4.40 -6.05 -7.68
N GLN A 44 4.99 -7.15 -7.20
CA GLN A 44 4.34 -8.47 -7.12
C GLN A 44 3.04 -8.48 -6.29
N HIS A 45 2.86 -7.54 -5.36
CA HIS A 45 1.67 -7.43 -4.51
C HIS A 45 0.63 -6.43 -5.05
N TRP A 46 0.96 -5.64 -6.08
CA TRP A 46 0.08 -4.58 -6.60
C TRP A 46 -1.31 -5.08 -7.03
N PRO A 47 -1.45 -6.21 -7.76
CA PRO A 47 -2.78 -6.70 -8.16
C PRO A 47 -3.68 -6.99 -6.96
N HIS A 48 -3.13 -7.63 -5.92
CA HIS A 48 -3.85 -7.95 -4.70
C HIS A 48 -4.22 -6.70 -3.91
N VAL A 49 -3.32 -5.70 -3.83
CA VAL A 49 -3.60 -4.42 -3.16
C VAL A 49 -4.70 -3.64 -3.85
N VAL A 50 -4.69 -3.54 -5.18
CA VAL A 50 -5.75 -2.85 -5.93
C VAL A 50 -7.08 -3.57 -5.76
N ALA A 51 -7.08 -4.91 -5.84
CA ALA A 51 -8.29 -5.71 -5.63
C ALA A 51 -8.85 -5.53 -4.21
N ALA A 52 -8.00 -5.62 -3.19
CA ALA A 52 -8.37 -5.42 -1.79
C ALA A 52 -8.89 -4.01 -1.52
N SER A 53 -8.23 -2.99 -2.07
CA SER A 53 -8.65 -1.59 -1.95
C SER A 53 -10.04 -1.36 -2.54
N ARG A 54 -10.35 -2.00 -3.68
CA ARG A 54 -11.69 -1.96 -4.29
C ARG A 54 -12.73 -2.63 -3.38
N ARG A 55 -12.42 -3.80 -2.82
CA ARG A 55 -13.32 -4.50 -1.87
C ARG A 55 -13.64 -3.66 -0.64
N LEU A 56 -12.65 -2.91 -0.13
CA LEU A 56 -12.79 -2.02 1.02
C LEU A 56 -13.38 -0.64 0.67
N GLY A 57 -13.69 -0.36 -0.59
CA GLY A 57 -14.20 0.94 -1.04
C GLY A 57 -13.18 2.07 -0.93
N ILE A 58 -11.88 1.76 -0.92
CA ILE A 58 -10.80 2.74 -0.91
C ILE A 58 -10.62 3.28 -2.32
N VAL A 59 -11.00 4.53 -2.53
CA VAL A 59 -10.88 5.22 -3.83
C VAL A 59 -9.45 5.69 -4.09
N GLY A 60 -9.07 5.78 -5.37
CA GLY A 60 -7.79 6.38 -5.80
C GLY A 60 -6.57 5.46 -5.76
N VAL A 61 -6.72 4.17 -5.45
CA VAL A 61 -5.62 3.20 -5.49
C VAL A 61 -5.58 2.52 -6.87
N SER A 62 -4.60 2.90 -7.68
CA SER A 62 -4.32 2.35 -9.00
C SER A 62 -2.86 1.89 -9.13
N TYR A 63 -2.53 1.19 -10.21
CA TYR A 63 -1.14 0.84 -10.52
C TYR A 63 -0.26 2.09 -10.71
N GLU A 64 -0.80 3.14 -11.33
CA GLU A 64 -0.10 4.41 -11.50
C GLU A 64 0.19 5.08 -10.15
N TRP A 65 -0.78 5.10 -9.24
CA TRP A 65 -0.59 5.62 -7.89
C TRP A 65 0.49 4.83 -7.13
N LEU A 66 0.45 3.49 -7.21
CA LEU A 66 1.45 2.62 -6.58
C LEU A 66 2.86 2.84 -7.17
N ALA A 67 2.96 2.99 -8.49
CA ALA A 67 4.21 3.31 -9.17
C ALA A 67 4.75 4.69 -8.75
N GLY A 68 3.88 5.69 -8.63
CA GLY A 68 4.23 7.02 -8.12
C GLY A 68 4.77 6.97 -6.69
N CYS A 69 4.13 6.21 -5.79
CA CYS A 69 4.63 6.00 -4.44
C CYS A 69 6.00 5.30 -4.43
N ALA A 70 6.18 4.27 -5.26
CA ALA A 70 7.46 3.56 -5.35
C ALA A 70 8.59 4.47 -5.86
N ALA A 71 8.32 5.29 -6.87
CA ALA A 71 9.26 6.27 -7.39
C ALA A 71 9.61 7.35 -6.35
N ALA A 72 8.61 7.90 -5.65
CA ALA A 72 8.83 8.89 -4.61
C ALA A 72 9.68 8.34 -3.43
N ALA A 73 9.42 7.10 -3.02
CA ALA A 73 10.17 6.45 -1.95
C ALA A 73 11.65 6.22 -2.31
N MET A 74 11.97 5.98 -3.59
CA MET A 74 13.36 5.83 -4.04
C MET A 74 14.14 7.15 -4.03
N GLN A 75 13.48 8.28 -4.30
CA GLN A 75 14.14 9.59 -4.34
C GLN A 75 14.45 10.14 -2.94
N GLY A 76 13.67 9.78 -1.92
CA GLY A 76 13.94 10.17 -0.53
C GLY A 76 15.07 9.40 0.16
N GLU A 77 15.57 8.33 -0.46
CA GLU A 77 16.64 7.47 0.08
C GLU A 77 18.05 7.92 -0.41
N ALA A 78 18.12 8.97 -1.24
CA ALA A 78 19.34 9.53 -1.84
C ALA A 78 19.80 10.86 -1.21
N ALA A 79 19.23 11.27 -0.07
CA ALA A 79 19.55 12.50 0.65
C ALA A 79 20.25 12.23 1.98
#